data_AF-A0A0C3NTE6-F1
#
_entry.id   AF-A0A0C3NTE6-F1
#
_cell.length_a   1.000
_cell.length_b   1.000
_cell.length_c   1.000
_cell.angle_alpha   90.00
_cell.angle_beta   90.00
_cell.angle_gamma   90.00
#
_symmetry.space_group_name_H-M   'P 1'
#
loop_
_entity.id
_entity.type
_entity.pdbx_description
1 polymer ?
#
loop_
_entity_poly.entity_id
_entity_poly.type
_entity_poly.pdbx_seq_one_letter_code
_entity_poly.pdbx_strand_id
1 'polypeptide(L)'
;MWCTRWYLPLVLLPLPIAPPYFLVLFLLSTTMHARPCFYCVMLLTAMFMASCYWPPVPLDTPLNRPWSDNITTFGEALFSRVPDLPLDMIPSAIPIVDRCWCDFSTGFFEPFNSTRWEWNSVERLGISLERQLAARNASVALEEEVHGTEGEAVVETSNAIAGYSVLSSAMSTLQHKLGFAPANSSAPDAPFEPTSIAQLFTPATTSDSTPRTASKVWTEY
;
A
#
# COMPACT_ATOMS: atom_id res chain seq x y z
N MET A 1 5.31 -11.02 -39.45
CA MET A 1 6.04 -11.19 -38.17
C MET A 1 5.46 -12.40 -37.45
N TRP A 2 6.20 -13.51 -37.31
CA TRP A 2 5.64 -14.76 -36.75
C TRP A 2 5.68 -14.81 -35.21
N CYS A 3 6.46 -13.94 -34.56
CA CYS A 3 6.64 -13.93 -33.11
C CYS A 3 5.34 -13.66 -32.33
N THR A 4 4.43 -12.82 -32.86
CA THR A 4 3.15 -12.51 -32.22
C THR A 4 2.20 -13.71 -32.12
N ARG A 5 2.35 -14.72 -32.98
CA ARG A 5 1.59 -15.98 -32.90
C ARG A 5 1.89 -16.75 -31.61
N TRP A 6 3.08 -16.56 -31.03
CA TRP A 6 3.51 -17.19 -29.78
C TRP A 6 3.17 -16.37 -28.52
N TYR A 7 2.60 -15.17 -28.68
CA TYR A 7 2.10 -14.37 -27.54
C TYR A 7 0.62 -14.59 -27.23
N LEU A 8 -0.11 -15.31 -28.09
CA LEU A 8 -1.52 -15.64 -27.83
C LEU A 8 -1.71 -16.45 -26.52
N PRO A 9 -0.83 -17.40 -26.14
CA PRO A 9 -0.88 -18.03 -24.81
C PRO A 9 -0.68 -17.07 -23.64
N LEU A 10 0.10 -15.98 -23.81
CA LEU A 10 0.33 -14.98 -22.77
C LEU A 10 -0.92 -14.17 -22.42
N VAL A 11 -1.77 -13.90 -23.41
CA VAL A 11 -3.04 -13.18 -23.23
C VAL A 11 -4.11 -14.08 -22.59
N LEU A 12 -3.97 -15.41 -22.72
CA LEU A 12 -4.86 -16.41 -22.11
C LEU A 12 -4.46 -16.83 -20.70
N LEU A 13 -3.26 -16.48 -20.22
CA LEU A 13 -2.88 -16.68 -18.83
C LEU A 13 -3.65 -15.69 -17.94
N PRO A 14 -4.27 -16.14 -16.84
CA PRO A 14 -4.97 -15.25 -15.92
C PRO A 14 -3.98 -14.26 -15.28
N LEU A 15 -4.06 -13.02 -15.74
CA LEU A 15 -3.51 -11.83 -15.08
C LEU A 15 -3.89 -11.81 -13.59
N PRO A 16 -3.02 -11.34 -12.68
CA PRO A 16 -1.58 -11.46 -12.62
C PRO A 16 -1.21 -12.41 -11.45
N ILE A 17 -1.83 -13.60 -11.42
CA ILE A 17 -1.80 -14.51 -10.26
C ILE A 17 -0.55 -15.42 -10.27
N ALA A 18 0.12 -15.55 -11.42
CA ALA A 18 1.26 -16.46 -11.57
C ALA A 18 2.54 -15.94 -10.86
N PRO A 19 3.36 -16.84 -10.28
CA PRO A 19 4.65 -16.47 -9.69
C PRO A 19 5.66 -15.92 -10.72
N PRO A 20 6.66 -15.12 -10.29
CA PRO A 20 7.69 -14.58 -11.19
C PRO A 20 8.50 -15.69 -11.90
N TYR A 21 8.67 -16.85 -11.25
CA TYR A 21 9.24 -18.05 -11.86
C TYR A 21 8.56 -18.45 -13.18
N PHE A 22 7.23 -18.31 -13.28
CA PHE A 22 6.51 -18.64 -14.50
C PHE A 22 6.92 -17.74 -15.67
N LEU A 23 7.23 -16.45 -15.43
CA LEU A 23 7.79 -15.59 -16.48
C LEU A 23 9.20 -16.01 -16.88
N VAL A 24 10.05 -16.38 -15.93
CA VAL A 24 11.41 -16.84 -16.24
C VAL A 24 11.36 -18.11 -17.09
N LEU A 25 10.49 -19.08 -16.74
CA LEU A 25 10.23 -20.25 -17.57
C LEU A 25 9.63 -19.89 -18.93
N PHE A 26 8.66 -18.99 -18.99
CA PHE A 26 8.03 -18.58 -20.24
C PHE A 26 9.03 -17.88 -21.18
N LEU A 27 9.81 -16.95 -20.65
CA LEU A 27 10.88 -16.25 -21.37
C LEU A 27 11.93 -17.25 -21.85
N LEU A 28 12.43 -18.15 -20.98
CA LEU A 28 13.41 -19.17 -21.34
C LEU A 28 12.87 -20.12 -22.42
N SER A 29 11.65 -20.62 -22.26
CA SER A 29 10.98 -21.46 -23.27
C SER A 29 10.86 -20.74 -24.60
N THR A 30 10.43 -19.47 -24.58
CA THR A 30 10.30 -18.63 -25.77
C THR A 30 11.66 -18.32 -26.42
N THR A 31 12.73 -18.08 -25.64
CA THR A 31 14.07 -17.85 -26.19
C THR A 31 14.62 -19.09 -26.88
N MET A 32 14.42 -20.28 -26.31
CA MET A 32 14.83 -21.55 -26.91
C MET A 32 14.02 -21.90 -28.17
N HIS A 33 12.69 -21.80 -28.12
CA HIS A 33 11.82 -22.25 -29.22
C HIS A 33 11.76 -21.28 -30.41
N ALA A 34 11.82 -19.96 -30.18
CA ALA A 34 11.45 -18.98 -31.20
C ALA A 34 12.61 -18.13 -31.74
N ARG A 35 13.83 -18.20 -31.17
CA ARG A 35 14.93 -17.25 -31.43
C ARG A 35 14.43 -15.80 -31.52
N PRO A 36 13.80 -15.28 -30.44
CA PRO A 36 13.05 -14.04 -30.49
C PRO A 36 13.95 -12.88 -30.92
N CYS A 37 13.41 -12.03 -31.80
CA CYS A 37 14.09 -10.81 -32.20
C CYS A 37 14.31 -9.88 -31.00
N PHE A 38 15.28 -8.97 -31.06
CA PHE A 38 15.52 -8.02 -29.95
C PHE A 38 14.26 -7.22 -29.59
N TYR A 39 13.53 -6.73 -30.58
CA TYR A 39 12.23 -6.05 -30.39
C TYR A 39 11.17 -6.94 -29.73
N CYS A 40 11.23 -8.25 -29.97
CA CYS A 40 10.32 -9.24 -29.44
C CYS A 40 10.52 -9.41 -27.93
N VAL A 41 11.77 -9.32 -27.45
CA VAL A 41 12.10 -9.31 -26.02
C VAL A 41 11.70 -7.98 -25.39
N MET A 42 12.00 -6.85 -26.05
CA MET A 42 11.68 -5.51 -25.52
C MET A 42 10.17 -5.23 -25.43
N LEU A 43 9.36 -5.77 -26.36
CA LEU A 43 7.89 -5.69 -26.26
C LEU A 43 7.34 -6.55 -25.12
N LEU A 44 7.92 -7.73 -24.87
CA LEU A 44 7.55 -8.56 -23.73
C LEU A 44 7.86 -7.87 -22.40
N THR A 45 9.09 -7.35 -22.22
CA THR A 45 9.46 -6.65 -20.99
C THR A 45 8.60 -5.40 -20.78
N ALA A 46 8.31 -4.63 -21.83
CA ALA A 46 7.40 -3.49 -21.74
C ALA A 46 5.97 -3.90 -21.32
N MET A 47 5.44 -5.02 -21.83
CA MET A 47 4.12 -5.52 -21.45
C MET A 47 4.08 -5.97 -19.98
N PHE A 48 5.13 -6.65 -19.50
CA PHE A 48 5.23 -7.05 -18.09
C PHE A 48 5.39 -5.84 -17.16
N MET A 49 6.19 -4.84 -17.53
CA MET A 49 6.32 -3.59 -16.77
C MET A 49 5.00 -2.79 -16.74
N ALA A 50 4.24 -2.77 -17.83
CA ALA A 50 2.91 -2.14 -17.85
C ALA A 50 1.92 -2.82 -16.90
N SER A 51 2.04 -4.14 -16.68
CA SER A 51 1.21 -4.86 -15.70
C SER A 51 1.60 -4.63 -14.23
N CYS A 52 2.63 -3.82 -13.94
CA CYS A 52 2.94 -3.37 -12.58
C CYS A 52 1.96 -2.33 -12.05
N TYR A 53 1.30 -1.57 -12.92
CA TYR A 53 0.48 -0.42 -12.53
C TYR A 53 -0.91 -0.86 -12.05
N TRP A 54 -1.23 -0.51 -10.80
CA TRP A 54 -2.56 -0.72 -10.24
C TRP A 54 -3.28 0.61 -10.04
N PRO A 55 -4.52 0.76 -10.57
CA PRO A 55 -5.31 1.95 -10.27
C PRO A 55 -5.68 1.97 -8.77
N PRO A 56 -5.85 3.16 -8.17
CA PRO A 56 -6.33 3.26 -6.79
C PRO A 56 -7.76 2.73 -6.69
N VAL A 57 -8.07 2.08 -5.56
CA VAL A 57 -9.30 1.30 -5.34
C VAL A 57 -10.19 2.05 -4.33
N PRO A 58 -11.51 2.21 -4.57
CA PRO A 58 -12.39 2.93 -3.65
C PRO A 58 -12.54 2.19 -2.31
N LEU A 59 -12.71 2.93 -1.22
CA LEU A 59 -12.72 2.38 0.15
C LEU A 59 -13.84 1.36 0.39
N ASP A 60 -14.96 1.51 -0.31
CA ASP A 60 -16.13 0.60 -0.22
C ASP A 60 -15.89 -0.77 -0.88
N THR A 61 -14.73 -0.98 -1.52
CA THR A 61 -14.38 -2.26 -2.14
C THR A 61 -14.21 -3.34 -1.06
N PRO A 62 -14.80 -4.53 -1.22
CA PRO A 62 -14.57 -5.64 -0.30
C PRO A 62 -13.14 -6.19 -0.44
N LEU A 63 -12.56 -6.61 0.68
CA LEU A 63 -11.31 -7.35 0.75
C LEU A 63 -11.51 -8.76 0.17
N ASN A 64 -10.48 -9.36 -0.47
CA ASN A 64 -10.56 -10.76 -0.90
C ASN A 64 -10.73 -11.74 0.27
N ARG A 65 -10.30 -11.33 1.48
CA ARG A 65 -10.52 -12.06 2.72
C ARG A 65 -10.79 -11.06 3.85
N PRO A 66 -11.90 -11.19 4.61
CA PRO A 66 -12.17 -10.32 5.74
C PRO A 66 -11.06 -10.46 6.79
N TRP A 67 -10.67 -9.35 7.42
CA TRP A 67 -9.61 -9.33 8.43
C TRP A 67 -10.14 -9.81 9.80
N SER A 68 -11.39 -9.48 10.08
CA SER A 68 -12.20 -9.97 11.20
C SER A 68 -13.67 -10.02 10.77
N ASP A 69 -14.55 -10.57 11.61
CA ASP A 69 -15.98 -10.69 11.30
C ASP A 69 -16.68 -9.32 11.03
N ASN A 70 -16.07 -8.22 11.46
CA ASN A 70 -16.57 -6.85 11.29
C ASN A 70 -15.76 -6.01 10.28
N ILE A 71 -14.69 -6.55 9.68
CA ILE A 71 -13.80 -5.81 8.76
C ILE A 71 -13.80 -6.53 7.40
N THR A 72 -14.66 -6.04 6.52
CA THR A 72 -14.94 -6.63 5.21
C THR A 72 -14.47 -5.74 4.05
N THR A 73 -14.32 -4.43 4.27
CA THR A 73 -13.94 -3.44 3.26
C THR A 73 -12.57 -2.82 3.53
N PHE A 74 -11.98 -2.22 2.49
CA PHE A 74 -10.75 -1.44 2.59
C PHE A 74 -10.89 -0.24 3.54
N GLY A 75 -12.05 0.43 3.53
CA GLY A 75 -12.37 1.53 4.44
C GLY A 75 -12.39 1.09 5.91
N GLU A 76 -13.13 0.03 6.24
CA GLU A 76 -13.17 -0.54 7.60
C GLU A 76 -11.78 -0.95 8.10
N ALA A 77 -10.96 -1.55 7.23
CA ALA A 77 -9.58 -1.91 7.58
C ALA A 77 -8.72 -0.67 7.87
N LEU A 78 -8.88 0.41 7.11
CA LEU A 78 -8.17 1.67 7.34
C LEU A 78 -8.58 2.33 8.67
N PHE A 79 -9.89 2.41 8.97
CA PHE A 79 -10.39 2.95 10.24
C PHE A 79 -9.98 2.09 11.44
N SER A 80 -9.90 0.77 11.29
CA SER A 80 -9.39 -0.11 12.36
C SER A 80 -7.90 0.14 12.66
N ARG A 81 -7.14 0.63 11.68
CA ARG A 81 -5.71 0.93 11.82
C ARG A 81 -5.46 2.35 12.32
N VAL A 82 -6.29 3.32 11.95
CA VAL A 82 -6.19 4.73 12.37
C VAL A 82 -7.58 5.23 12.83
N PRO A 83 -7.96 5.01 14.10
CA PRO A 83 -9.31 5.29 14.59
C PRO A 83 -9.61 6.79 14.71
N ASP A 84 -8.61 7.62 15.02
CA ASP A 84 -8.75 9.07 15.24
C ASP A 84 -8.59 9.89 13.94
N LEU A 85 -8.86 9.29 12.77
CA LEU A 85 -8.72 9.94 11.47
C LEU A 85 -9.87 10.95 11.24
N PRO A 86 -9.60 12.27 11.10
CA PRO A 86 -10.64 13.27 10.88
C PRO A 86 -11.19 13.15 9.45
N LEU A 87 -12.48 13.48 9.29
CA LEU A 87 -13.20 13.23 8.03
C LEU A 87 -12.65 13.99 6.81
N ASP A 88 -11.91 15.08 7.03
CA ASP A 88 -11.29 15.88 5.97
C ASP A 88 -9.99 15.26 5.40
N MET A 89 -9.39 14.28 6.09
CA MET A 89 -8.20 13.53 5.65
C MET A 89 -8.51 12.14 5.06
N ILE A 90 -9.77 11.70 5.06
CA ILE A 90 -10.13 10.38 4.51
C ILE A 90 -9.98 10.43 2.97
N PRO A 91 -9.08 9.63 2.36
CA PRO A 91 -8.97 9.59 0.90
C PRO A 91 -10.20 8.88 0.30
N SER A 92 -10.63 9.30 -0.90
CA SER A 92 -11.73 8.64 -1.62
C SER A 92 -11.35 7.30 -2.25
N ALA A 93 -10.06 7.05 -2.43
CA ALA A 93 -9.51 5.78 -2.92
C ALA A 93 -8.16 5.47 -2.27
N ILE A 94 -7.92 4.20 -1.96
CA ILE A 94 -6.65 3.72 -1.42
C ILE A 94 -5.66 3.50 -2.57
N PRO A 95 -4.45 4.08 -2.50
CA PRO A 95 -3.36 3.71 -3.40
C PRO A 95 -2.89 2.30 -3.04
N ILE A 96 -3.19 1.34 -3.90
CA ILE A 96 -2.75 -0.04 -3.74
C ILE A 96 -1.24 -0.13 -4.00
N VAL A 97 -0.53 -1.00 -3.29
CA VAL A 97 0.91 -1.20 -3.48
C VAL A 97 1.17 -1.77 -4.87
N ASP A 98 1.92 -1.05 -5.70
CA ASP A 98 2.34 -1.49 -7.03
C ASP A 98 2.96 -2.88 -6.96
N ARG A 99 2.34 -3.85 -7.64
CA ARG A 99 2.84 -5.22 -7.72
C ARG A 99 3.42 -5.49 -9.10
N CYS A 100 4.74 -5.36 -9.20
CA CYS A 100 5.47 -5.82 -10.38
C CYS A 100 5.65 -7.34 -10.39
N TRP A 101 5.61 -7.95 -11.58
CA TRP A 101 6.13 -9.32 -11.77
C TRP A 101 7.66 -9.42 -11.59
N CYS A 102 8.35 -8.28 -11.58
CA CYS A 102 9.77 -8.16 -11.26
C CYS A 102 10.04 -7.87 -9.78
N ASP A 103 9.03 -7.93 -8.91
CA ASP A 103 9.25 -7.90 -7.46
C ASP A 103 9.72 -9.27 -6.97
N PHE A 104 10.98 -9.35 -6.59
CA PHE A 104 11.61 -10.55 -6.06
C PHE A 104 11.65 -10.58 -4.52
N SER A 105 11.14 -9.54 -3.83
CA SER A 105 11.26 -9.38 -2.38
C SER A 105 10.50 -10.43 -1.58
N THR A 106 9.36 -10.90 -2.09
CA THR A 106 8.49 -11.92 -1.47
C THR A 106 8.88 -13.36 -1.81
N GLY A 107 10.02 -13.57 -2.45
CA GLY A 107 10.51 -14.90 -2.82
C GLY A 107 10.07 -15.36 -4.23
N PHE A 108 10.93 -16.15 -4.88
CA PHE A 108 10.80 -16.46 -6.31
C PHE A 108 9.77 -17.55 -6.64
N PHE A 109 9.46 -18.42 -5.68
CA PHE A 109 8.58 -19.58 -5.86
C PHE A 109 7.28 -19.50 -5.03
N GLU A 110 7.10 -18.49 -4.19
CA GLU A 110 5.89 -18.40 -3.37
C GLU A 110 4.66 -18.03 -4.22
N PRO A 111 3.48 -18.64 -3.95
CA PRO A 111 2.25 -18.25 -4.60
C PRO A 111 1.81 -16.86 -4.13
N PHE A 112 1.11 -16.11 -4.99
CA PHE A 112 0.63 -14.79 -4.62
C PHE A 112 -0.40 -14.86 -3.48
N ASN A 113 -0.09 -14.18 -2.37
CA ASN A 113 -1.02 -13.99 -1.27
C ASN A 113 -1.69 -12.61 -1.41
N SER A 114 -2.89 -12.58 -1.99
CA SER A 114 -3.69 -11.37 -2.16
C SER A 114 -4.00 -10.69 -0.83
N THR A 115 -4.41 -11.44 0.20
CA THR A 115 -4.71 -10.91 1.53
C THR A 115 -3.52 -10.14 2.13
N ARG A 116 -2.30 -10.68 2.03
CA ARG A 116 -1.09 -9.97 2.51
C ARG A 116 -0.82 -8.68 1.74
N TRP A 117 -1.07 -8.67 0.43
CA TRP A 117 -0.91 -7.49 -0.41
C TRP A 117 -1.94 -6.40 -0.13
N GLU A 118 -3.20 -6.78 0.14
CA GLU A 118 -4.26 -5.88 0.61
C GLU A 118 -3.88 -5.24 1.95
N TRP A 119 -3.45 -6.06 2.92
CA TRP A 119 -3.01 -5.60 4.24
C TRP A 119 -1.83 -4.63 4.15
N ASN A 120 -0.78 -4.98 3.41
CA ASN A 120 0.37 -4.10 3.17
C ASN A 120 -0.03 -2.74 2.55
N SER A 121 -1.09 -2.72 1.72
CA SER A 121 -1.60 -1.50 1.10
C SER A 121 -2.32 -0.60 2.11
N VAL A 122 -3.17 -1.19 2.97
CA VAL A 122 -3.82 -0.47 4.08
C VAL A 122 -2.79 0.03 5.09
N GLU A 123 -1.80 -0.79 5.45
CA GLU A 123 -0.75 -0.44 6.40
C GLU A 123 0.11 0.73 5.88
N ARG A 124 0.55 0.67 4.62
CA ARG A 124 1.35 1.75 4.00
C ARG A 124 0.57 3.06 3.95
N LEU A 125 -0.73 3.02 3.65
CA LEU A 125 -1.58 4.22 3.70
C LEU A 125 -1.75 4.73 5.14
N GLY A 126 -1.99 3.84 6.10
CA GLY A 126 -2.10 4.20 7.53
C GLY A 126 -0.86 4.95 8.04
N ILE A 127 0.34 4.41 7.78
CA ILE A 127 1.62 5.06 8.14
C ILE A 127 1.77 6.44 7.45
N SER A 128 1.27 6.60 6.22
CA SER A 128 1.28 7.89 5.51
C SER A 128 0.35 8.91 6.17
N LEU A 129 -0.85 8.50 6.55
CA LEU A 129 -1.85 9.34 7.22
C LEU A 129 -1.42 9.72 8.65
N GLU A 130 -0.87 8.79 9.42
CA GLU A 130 -0.31 9.06 10.76
C GLU A 130 0.77 10.15 10.71
N ARG A 131 1.65 10.13 9.70
CA ARG A 131 2.66 11.18 9.49
C ARG A 131 2.04 12.53 9.13
N GLN A 132 0.97 12.55 8.34
CA GLN A 132 0.25 13.78 8.00
C GLN A 132 -0.49 14.37 9.20
N LEU A 133 -1.10 13.52 10.05
CA LEU A 133 -1.71 13.94 11.31
C LEU A 133 -0.68 14.50 12.29
N ALA A 134 0.46 13.82 12.45
CA ALA A 134 1.55 14.33 13.28
C ALA A 134 2.07 15.69 12.79
N ALA A 135 2.22 15.87 11.48
CA ALA A 135 2.62 17.16 10.89
C ALA A 135 1.56 18.26 11.10
N ARG A 136 0.27 17.94 10.93
CA ARG A 136 -0.85 18.88 11.16
C ARG A 136 -0.93 19.32 12.62
N ASN A 137 -0.81 18.37 13.55
CA ASN A 137 -0.86 18.67 14.98
C ASN A 137 0.35 19.52 15.41
N ALA A 138 1.53 19.26 14.83
CA ALA A 138 2.71 20.10 15.05
C ALA A 138 2.54 21.53 14.49
N SER A 139 1.89 21.72 13.33
CA SER A 139 1.61 23.08 12.82
C SER A 139 0.61 23.84 13.69
N VAL A 140 -0.45 23.20 14.18
CA VAL A 140 -1.44 23.85 15.07
C VAL A 140 -0.80 24.29 16.39
N ALA A 141 0.05 23.44 16.99
CA ALA A 141 0.76 23.80 18.22
C ALA A 141 1.66 25.03 18.06
N LEU A 142 2.31 25.21 16.89
CA LEU A 142 3.13 26.39 16.60
C LEU A 142 2.28 27.66 16.37
N GLU A 143 1.08 27.53 15.78
CA GLU A 143 0.15 28.66 15.60
C GLU A 143 -0.40 29.17 16.96
N GLU A 144 -0.68 28.26 17.90
CA GLU A 144 -1.11 28.60 19.26
C GLU A 144 -0.02 29.37 20.05
N GLU A 145 1.25 28.98 19.94
CA GLU A 145 2.37 29.69 20.61
C GLU A 145 2.55 31.13 20.09
N VAL A 146 2.40 31.35 18.78
CA VAL A 146 2.56 32.68 18.17
C VAL A 146 1.42 33.61 18.57
N HIS A 147 0.16 33.15 18.55
CA HIS A 147 -0.96 34.02 18.89
C HIS A 147 -1.06 34.30 20.41
N GLY A 148 -0.53 33.41 21.25
CA GLY A 148 -0.44 33.60 22.70
C GLY A 148 0.44 34.75 23.17
N THR A 149 1.30 35.33 22.31
CA THR A 149 2.24 36.41 22.68
C THR A 149 1.82 37.83 22.27
N GLU A 150 0.73 38.00 21.52
CA GLU A 150 0.25 39.34 21.09
C GLU A 150 -0.63 40.08 22.13
N GLY A 151 -0.92 39.44 23.28
CA GLY A 151 -1.90 39.93 24.26
C GLY A 151 -1.46 41.02 25.23
N GLU A 152 -0.16 41.23 25.47
CA GLU A 152 0.32 42.07 26.58
C GLU A 152 1.48 43.02 26.21
N ALA A 153 1.22 43.94 25.28
CA ALA A 153 2.09 45.09 25.00
C ALA A 153 1.29 46.33 24.54
N VAL A 154 0.74 47.08 25.50
CA VAL A 154 0.03 48.35 25.24
C VAL A 154 0.60 49.46 26.13
N VAL A 155 1.24 50.47 25.49
CA VAL A 155 1.86 51.70 26.07
C VAL A 155 3.14 51.43 26.90
N GLU A 156 4.29 52.09 26.75
CA GLU A 156 4.75 53.33 26.07
C GLU A 156 6.04 52.99 25.22
N THR A 157 6.77 53.83 24.46
CA THR A 157 6.82 55.29 24.22
C THR A 157 7.08 55.60 22.73
N SER A 158 6.84 56.85 22.32
CA SER A 158 7.05 57.37 20.95
C SER A 158 8.52 57.58 20.54
N ASN A 159 8.71 57.69 19.21
CA ASN A 159 9.87 58.28 18.48
C ASN A 159 11.17 57.46 18.39
N ALA A 160 11.45 56.85 17.22
CA ALA A 160 12.40 57.43 16.23
C ALA A 160 12.73 56.50 15.03
N ILE A 161 12.57 57.05 13.82
CA ILE A 161 13.54 56.99 12.70
C ILE A 161 13.91 55.63 12.05
N ALA A 162 13.57 55.55 10.75
CA ALA A 162 14.25 54.81 9.66
C ALA A 162 14.39 53.26 9.73
N GLY A 163 13.43 52.58 9.10
CA GLY A 163 13.67 52.08 7.74
C GLY A 163 14.55 50.84 7.53
N TYR A 164 14.04 49.66 7.88
CA TYR A 164 14.51 48.37 7.34
C TYR A 164 13.32 47.47 6.97
N SER A 165 12.66 47.78 5.85
CA SER A 165 11.82 46.80 5.17
C SER A 165 12.69 45.87 4.31
N VAL A 166 12.20 44.65 4.07
CA VAL A 166 12.78 43.63 3.16
C VAL A 166 14.01 42.87 3.67
N LEU A 167 13.77 41.79 4.42
CA LEU A 167 14.73 40.65 4.51
C LEU A 167 14.06 39.25 4.51
N SER A 168 12.75 39.17 4.23
CA SER A 168 12.00 37.88 4.17
C SER A 168 12.11 37.15 2.81
N SER A 169 12.66 37.78 1.77
CA SER A 169 12.72 37.21 0.41
C SER A 169 14.04 36.53 0.03
N ALA A 170 14.95 36.29 0.99
CA ALA A 170 16.30 35.80 0.69
C ALA A 170 16.46 34.26 0.69
N MET A 171 15.47 33.48 1.12
CA MET A 171 15.62 32.03 1.36
C MET A 171 14.88 31.10 0.38
N SER A 172 14.19 31.63 -0.64
CA SER A 172 13.54 30.82 -1.69
C SER A 172 14.38 30.64 -2.97
N THR A 173 15.35 31.53 -3.22
CA THR A 173 16.10 31.56 -4.51
C THR A 173 17.32 30.64 -4.55
N LEU A 174 17.66 29.95 -3.45
CA LEU A 174 18.87 29.11 -3.35
C LEU A 174 18.60 27.60 -3.58
N GLN A 175 17.35 27.13 -3.43
CA GLN A 175 16.99 25.73 -3.71
C GLN A 175 16.96 25.37 -5.20
N HIS A 176 16.81 26.34 -6.10
CA HIS A 176 16.66 26.06 -7.54
C HIS A 176 18.00 25.95 -8.31
N LYS A 177 19.15 26.05 -7.62
CA LYS A 177 20.50 26.11 -8.24
C LYS A 177 21.48 25.04 -7.76
N LEU A 178 21.06 24.15 -6.86
CA LEU A 178 21.78 22.92 -6.49
C LEU A 178 20.89 21.74 -6.86
N GLY A 179 21.17 21.11 -8.00
CA GLY A 179 20.34 20.06 -8.60
C GLY A 179 20.40 18.72 -7.85
N PHE A 180 19.89 18.69 -6.62
CA PHE A 180 19.65 17.47 -5.86
C PHE A 180 18.21 17.00 -6.08
N ALA A 181 18.04 16.05 -7.00
CA ALA A 181 16.85 15.21 -6.99
C ALA A 181 16.87 14.34 -5.72
N PRO A 182 15.77 14.24 -4.94
CA PRO A 182 15.68 13.30 -3.84
C PRO A 182 15.54 11.88 -4.38
N ALA A 183 16.67 11.20 -4.55
CA ALA A 183 16.72 9.75 -4.77
C ALA A 183 16.91 9.02 -3.43
N ASN A 184 16.28 7.83 -3.33
CA ASN A 184 16.46 6.82 -2.27
C ASN A 184 16.17 7.23 -0.82
N SER A 185 14.94 6.95 -0.38
CA SER A 185 14.68 6.53 1.00
C SER A 185 15.03 5.04 1.18
N SER A 186 16.32 4.71 1.24
CA SER A 186 16.77 3.42 1.77
C SER A 186 16.72 3.47 3.30
N ALA A 187 15.60 3.03 3.87
CA ALA A 187 15.54 2.78 5.31
C ALA A 187 16.43 1.56 5.65
N PRO A 188 17.14 1.57 6.79
CA PRO A 188 17.93 0.41 7.21
C PRO A 188 17.01 -0.74 7.66
N ASP A 189 17.30 -1.94 7.19
CA ASP A 189 16.63 -3.16 7.63
C ASP A 189 16.83 -3.37 9.15
N ALA A 190 15.73 -3.35 9.90
CA ALA A 190 15.72 -3.90 11.25
C ALA A 190 15.71 -5.44 11.15
N PRO A 191 16.61 -6.16 11.85
CA PRO A 191 16.62 -7.61 11.80
C PRO A 191 15.40 -8.16 12.55
N PHE A 192 14.39 -8.60 11.81
CA PHE A 192 13.30 -9.40 12.37
C PHE A 192 13.85 -10.78 12.78
N GLU A 193 13.80 -11.09 14.08
CA GLU A 193 13.99 -12.46 14.54
C GLU A 193 12.90 -13.37 13.94
N PRO A 194 13.26 -14.52 13.35
CA PRO A 194 12.29 -15.52 12.97
C PRO A 194 11.76 -16.21 14.23
N THR A 195 10.68 -15.70 14.80
CA THR A 195 9.92 -16.41 15.85
C THR A 195 9.46 -17.75 15.29
N SER A 196 10.09 -18.82 15.77
CA SER A 196 9.85 -20.19 15.36
C SER A 196 8.40 -20.62 15.65
N ILE A 197 7.51 -20.50 14.66
CA ILE A 197 6.19 -21.15 14.68
C ILE A 197 6.38 -22.64 14.36
N ALA A 198 6.97 -23.33 15.32
CA ALA A 198 6.97 -24.79 15.43
C ALA A 198 6.29 -25.15 16.76
N GLN A 199 5.38 -26.13 16.71
CA GLN A 199 4.59 -26.63 17.84
C GLN A 199 3.44 -25.73 18.34
N LEU A 200 2.28 -25.82 17.65
CA LEU A 200 1.00 -26.07 18.35
C LEU A 200 -0.06 -26.75 17.45
N PHE A 201 0.31 -27.85 16.79
CA PHE A 201 -0.67 -28.80 16.23
C PHE A 201 -0.95 -29.89 17.27
N THR A 202 -1.89 -29.64 18.19
CA THR A 202 -2.54 -30.70 18.97
C THR A 202 -3.75 -31.22 18.18
N PRO A 203 -3.86 -32.53 17.89
CA PRO A 203 -5.05 -33.07 17.26
C PRO A 203 -6.23 -32.99 18.24
N ALA A 204 -7.30 -32.31 17.84
CA ALA A 204 -8.53 -32.25 18.61
C ALA A 204 -9.21 -33.63 18.60
N THR A 205 -9.33 -34.24 19.78
CA THR A 205 -10.01 -35.52 19.98
C THR A 205 -11.47 -35.40 19.56
N THR A 206 -11.93 -36.26 18.67
CA THR A 206 -13.34 -36.37 18.29
C THR A 206 -14.18 -36.87 19.46
N SER A 207 -14.87 -35.96 20.16
CA SER A 207 -15.93 -36.31 21.11
C SER A 207 -17.28 -36.37 20.40
N ASP A 208 -17.70 -37.59 20.12
CA ASP A 208 -19.06 -37.94 19.66
C ASP A 208 -20.13 -37.33 20.58
N SER A 209 -21.09 -36.61 20.02
CA SER A 209 -22.30 -36.19 20.73
C SER A 209 -23.50 -36.07 19.79
N THR A 210 -24.46 -36.98 20.01
CA THR A 210 -25.66 -37.20 19.20
C THR A 210 -26.71 -36.09 19.40
N PRO A 211 -27.26 -35.49 18.33
CA PRO A 211 -28.54 -34.77 18.39
C PRO A 211 -29.70 -35.74 18.17
N ARG A 212 -30.72 -35.68 19.04
CA ARG A 212 -31.93 -36.52 18.96
C ARG A 212 -32.74 -36.25 17.69
N THR A 213 -33.22 -37.31 17.06
CA THR A 213 -34.36 -37.28 16.13
C THR A 213 -35.61 -36.80 16.86
N ALA A 214 -36.06 -35.57 16.56
CA ALA A 214 -37.36 -35.06 16.97
C ALA A 214 -38.40 -35.39 15.88
N SER A 215 -39.37 -36.24 16.23
CA SER A 215 -40.44 -36.65 15.32
C SER A 215 -41.35 -35.46 14.98
N LYS A 216 -41.63 -35.24 13.68
CA LYS A 216 -42.60 -34.25 13.22
C LYS A 216 -43.88 -34.98 12.79
N VAL A 217 -44.88 -34.92 13.66
CA VAL A 217 -46.21 -35.49 13.43
C VAL A 217 -46.91 -34.71 12.31
N TRP A 218 -47.39 -35.43 11.30
CA TRP A 218 -48.38 -34.92 10.35
C TRP A 218 -49.75 -35.42 10.76
N THR A 219 -50.69 -34.49 10.95
CA THR A 219 -52.13 -34.75 11.02
C THR A 219 -52.83 -33.64 10.25
N GLU A 220 -53.25 -33.97 9.04
CA GLU A 220 -54.19 -33.16 8.25
C GLU A 220 -55.63 -33.58 8.59
N TYR A 221 -56.49 -32.58 8.75
CA TYR A 221 -57.96 -32.63 8.71
C TYR A 221 -58.43 -31.32 8.06
#